data_AF-A0A8S2N5Q4-F1
#
_entry.id   AF-A0A8S2N5Q4-F1
#
_cell.length_a   1.000
_cell.length_b   1.000
_cell.length_c   1.000
_cell.angle_alpha   90.00
_cell.angle_beta   90.00
_cell.angle_gamma   90.00
#
_symmetry.space_group_name_H-M   'P 1'
#
loop_
_entity.id
_entity.type
_entity.pdbx_description
1 polymer ?
#
loop_
_entity_poly.entity_id
_entity_poly.type
_entity_poly.pdbx_seq_one_letter_code
_entity_poly.pdbx_strand_id
1 'polypeptide(L)'
;MASGDNPRLPLTSGTSPIVKYTEMRNPTETPSTTITMASMPSPPPFSSSTSSHEPKANSSFAANTYELRRVTIRQRHAMKKALMGNVGYRLVKRKELHIQRRLIGDIMCIFGIFGIILMIIENELTFNRVDHKDTTSSLLIKATITFTTILLVCLVFYYHRINLSLHCVDNSIDDWRIALTRTKILSILFEAFICMIHPIPGHFLIEWSSQYVKTIGTNFNHIYPYRAVPNSLTTPTSLNTTTVSTTTTTATTTMTLKDAKENPLAYVPIDIMLSIPMFFRLYLVCRLIMLRSHLVRDVSSQSLGYLNRVSFNFPFIIKSYMQRRPTILLTSFCITTFFIASWAMRACDYNVNTGHMSMLDATWLFIISFTTIGYGDIVPSTYCGR
;
A
#
# COMPACT_ATOMS: atom_id res chain seq x y z
N MET A 1 76.48 4.83 1.30
CA MET A 1 76.56 4.09 2.59
C MET A 1 75.16 3.55 2.86
N ALA A 2 74.80 2.27 2.81
CA ALA A 2 75.40 1.01 2.38
C ALA A 2 74.20 0.18 1.85
N SER A 3 74.18 -0.17 0.57
CA SER A 3 74.38 -1.54 0.03
C SER A 3 73.43 -2.60 0.59
N GLY A 4 72.47 -3.01 -0.24
CA GLY A 4 71.88 -4.35 -0.16
C GLY A 4 72.86 -5.39 -0.69
N ASP A 5 72.72 -6.62 -0.20
CA ASP A 5 72.79 -7.87 -0.96
C ASP A 5 72.58 -9.07 -0.02
N ASN A 6 71.85 -10.08 -0.51
CA ASN A 6 71.56 -11.38 0.12
C ASN A 6 72.84 -12.22 0.37
N PRO A 7 72.78 -13.25 1.23
CA PRO A 7 72.80 -14.61 0.65
C PRO A 7 72.09 -15.75 1.43
N ARG A 8 71.65 -16.73 0.61
CA ARG A 8 71.69 -18.22 0.76
C ARG A 8 70.49 -19.04 1.30
N LEU A 9 70.12 -19.98 0.42
CA LEU A 9 69.21 -21.13 0.49
C LEU A 9 69.64 -22.23 1.51
N PRO A 10 68.77 -23.22 1.77
CA PRO A 10 68.99 -24.52 1.12
C PRO A 10 67.74 -25.19 0.52
N LEU A 11 67.98 -26.05 -0.48
CA LEU A 11 67.04 -26.98 -1.13
C LEU A 11 66.52 -28.05 -0.17
N THR A 12 65.27 -28.49 -0.34
CA THR A 12 64.89 -29.93 -0.37
C THR A 12 63.54 -30.19 -1.06
N SER A 13 63.58 -31.00 -2.12
CA SER A 13 62.67 -32.11 -2.48
C SER A 13 61.14 -32.01 -2.34
N GLY A 14 60.43 -32.33 -3.43
CA GLY A 14 59.37 -33.34 -3.36
C GLY A 14 57.99 -32.98 -3.91
N THR A 15 57.70 -33.53 -5.10
CA THR A 15 56.38 -34.05 -5.55
C THR A 15 55.18 -33.10 -5.73
N SER A 16 54.91 -32.77 -6.99
CA SER A 16 53.56 -32.59 -7.55
C SER A 16 52.80 -33.93 -7.57
N PRO A 17 51.45 -33.94 -7.47
CA PRO A 17 50.65 -34.12 -8.70
C PRO A 17 49.37 -33.27 -8.72
N ILE A 18 49.10 -32.55 -9.82
CA ILE A 18 48.17 -32.92 -10.90
C ILE A 18 46.75 -33.24 -10.38
N VAL A 19 45.89 -32.22 -10.34
CA VAL A 19 44.43 -32.38 -10.21
C VAL A 19 43.88 -32.67 -11.60
N LYS A 20 43.47 -33.93 -11.85
CA LYS A 20 42.73 -34.34 -13.05
C LYS A 20 41.31 -33.76 -13.01
N TYR A 21 40.93 -33.02 -14.05
CA TYR A 21 39.53 -32.79 -14.39
C TYR A 21 38.99 -34.04 -15.08
N THR A 22 38.03 -34.71 -14.46
CA THR A 22 37.30 -35.80 -15.11
C THR A 22 36.02 -35.24 -15.73
N GLU A 23 36.09 -35.12 -17.05
CA GLU A 23 34.98 -34.93 -17.99
C GLU A 23 34.07 -36.18 -17.93
N MET A 24 32.80 -36.02 -17.58
CA MET A 24 31.81 -37.11 -17.68
C MET A 24 31.09 -37.03 -19.02
N ARG A 25 31.58 -37.81 -19.99
CA ARG A 25 30.83 -38.27 -21.15
C ARG A 25 30.03 -39.52 -20.78
N ASN A 26 28.77 -39.52 -21.22
CA ASN A 26 27.79 -40.61 -21.15
C ASN A 26 28.34 -41.93 -21.69
N PRO A 27 28.01 -43.08 -21.07
CA PRO A 27 27.47 -44.17 -21.87
C PRO A 27 26.28 -44.89 -21.20
N THR A 28 25.29 -45.12 -22.06
CA THR A 28 24.32 -46.20 -22.04
C THR A 28 24.87 -47.49 -21.40
N GLU A 29 24.31 -47.92 -20.28
CA GLU A 29 23.97 -49.33 -19.94
C GLU A 29 23.59 -49.46 -18.45
N THR A 30 22.44 -50.08 -18.23
CA THR A 30 21.76 -50.30 -16.95
C THR A 30 22.33 -51.48 -16.16
N PRO A 31 22.47 -51.37 -14.82
CA PRO A 31 22.36 -52.52 -13.94
C PRO A 31 21.05 -52.45 -13.14
N SER A 32 20.20 -53.45 -13.39
CA SER A 32 18.97 -53.75 -12.67
C SER A 32 19.23 -53.86 -11.16
N THR A 33 18.72 -52.89 -10.39
CA THR A 33 18.58 -53.05 -8.93
C THR A 33 17.10 -52.86 -8.59
N THR A 34 16.44 -53.98 -8.39
CA THR A 34 15.03 -54.10 -7.97
C THR A 34 14.84 -53.40 -6.64
N ILE A 35 14.24 -52.22 -6.65
CA ILE A 35 13.64 -51.60 -5.46
C ILE A 35 12.18 -52.03 -5.43
N THR A 36 11.85 -52.92 -4.51
CA THR A 36 10.50 -53.38 -4.23
C THR A 36 9.63 -52.20 -3.79
N MET A 37 8.85 -51.65 -4.72
CA MET A 37 7.75 -50.74 -4.41
C MET A 37 6.71 -51.54 -3.59
N ALA A 38 6.50 -51.17 -2.33
CA ALA A 38 5.35 -51.64 -1.58
C ALA A 38 4.08 -51.24 -2.33
N SER A 39 3.22 -52.22 -2.61
CA SER A 39 1.97 -52.07 -3.35
C SER A 39 1.06 -51.03 -2.70
N MET A 40 0.57 -50.09 -3.50
CA MET A 40 -0.53 -49.22 -3.11
C MET A 40 -1.82 -50.07 -2.97
N PRO A 41 -2.70 -49.80 -1.99
CA PRO A 41 -3.98 -50.47 -1.92
C PRO A 41 -4.85 -50.02 -3.10
N SER A 42 -5.37 -50.98 -3.86
CA SER A 42 -6.37 -50.75 -4.90
C SER A 42 -7.69 -50.27 -4.28
N PRO A 43 -8.45 -49.39 -4.97
CA PRO A 43 -9.78 -48.99 -4.52
C PRO A 43 -10.77 -50.17 -4.63
N PRO A 44 -11.81 -50.24 -3.78
CA PRO A 44 -12.76 -51.34 -3.76
C PRO A 44 -13.64 -51.35 -5.04
N PRO A 45 -14.13 -52.53 -5.47
CA PRO A 45 -14.91 -52.65 -6.69
C PRO A 45 -16.32 -52.06 -6.51
N PHE A 46 -16.77 -51.30 -7.49
CA PHE A 46 -18.15 -50.84 -7.61
C PHE A 46 -19.02 -52.00 -8.11
N SER A 47 -19.93 -52.51 -7.27
CA SER A 47 -21.00 -53.40 -7.69
C SER A 47 -22.19 -52.57 -8.17
N SER A 48 -22.47 -52.61 -9.47
CA SER A 48 -23.70 -52.08 -10.06
C SER A 48 -24.79 -53.14 -9.99
N SER A 49 -25.82 -52.91 -9.16
CA SER A 49 -27.11 -53.59 -9.32
C SER A 49 -28.16 -52.56 -9.75
N THR A 50 -28.70 -52.80 -10.94
CA THR A 50 -29.80 -52.07 -11.57
C THR A 50 -31.12 -52.49 -10.93
N SER A 51 -31.88 -51.54 -10.40
CA SER A 51 -33.31 -51.70 -10.14
C SER A 51 -33.98 -50.35 -10.29
N SER A 52 -34.93 -50.33 -11.23
CA SER A 52 -35.74 -49.21 -11.68
C SER A 52 -36.79 -48.82 -10.64
N HIS A 53 -36.75 -47.58 -10.13
CA HIS A 53 -37.94 -46.82 -9.71
C HIS A 53 -37.61 -45.30 -9.61
N GLU A 54 -38.55 -44.47 -10.05
CA GLU A 54 -38.51 -43.00 -10.13
C GLU A 54 -38.18 -42.27 -8.82
N PRO A 55 -37.64 -41.02 -8.88
CA PRO A 55 -36.96 -40.39 -7.76
C PRO A 55 -37.93 -39.62 -6.86
N LYS A 56 -38.11 -40.08 -5.62
CA LYS A 56 -38.42 -39.18 -4.50
C LYS A 56 -37.12 -38.53 -4.04
N ALA A 57 -37.07 -37.21 -4.01
CA ALA A 57 -35.87 -36.44 -3.65
C ALA A 57 -35.42 -36.76 -2.21
N ASN A 58 -34.32 -37.49 -2.12
CA ASN A 58 -33.87 -38.20 -0.93
C ASN A 58 -32.96 -37.34 -0.04
N SER A 59 -33.39 -37.09 1.20
CA SER A 59 -32.52 -36.62 2.30
C SER A 59 -31.34 -37.57 2.57
N SER A 60 -31.46 -38.86 2.19
CA SER A 60 -30.42 -39.88 2.31
C SER A 60 -29.33 -39.81 1.23
N PHE A 61 -29.61 -39.23 0.05
CA PHE A 61 -28.60 -39.08 -1.01
C PHE A 61 -27.66 -37.90 -0.73
N ALA A 62 -28.23 -36.78 -0.25
CA ALA A 62 -27.46 -35.70 0.36
C ALA A 62 -26.65 -36.23 1.56
N ALA A 63 -27.16 -37.28 2.22
CA ALA A 63 -26.49 -37.87 3.36
C ALA A 63 -25.21 -38.65 3.05
N ASN A 64 -25.32 -39.54 2.07
CA ASN A 64 -24.19 -40.34 1.62
C ASN A 64 -23.12 -39.48 0.94
N THR A 65 -23.51 -38.40 0.24
CA THR A 65 -22.56 -37.45 -0.35
C THR A 65 -21.81 -36.61 0.68
N TYR A 66 -22.43 -36.24 1.81
CA TYR A 66 -21.69 -35.55 2.89
C TYR A 66 -20.65 -36.46 3.57
N GLU A 67 -20.98 -37.73 3.83
CA GLU A 67 -20.03 -38.66 4.47
C GLU A 67 -18.87 -39.02 3.52
N LEU A 68 -19.14 -39.25 2.24
CA LEU A 68 -18.08 -39.50 1.26
C LEU A 68 -17.11 -38.31 1.16
N ARG A 69 -17.64 -37.08 1.21
CA ARG A 69 -16.83 -35.86 1.25
C ARG A 69 -16.01 -35.75 2.53
N ARG A 70 -16.56 -36.13 3.69
CA ARG A 70 -15.86 -36.13 4.99
C ARG A 70 -14.73 -37.15 5.04
N VAL A 71 -14.94 -38.38 4.55
CA VAL A 71 -13.89 -39.41 4.46
C VAL A 71 -12.76 -38.93 3.55
N THR A 72 -13.10 -38.34 2.40
CA THR A 72 -12.10 -37.77 1.47
C THR A 72 -11.31 -36.63 2.11
N ILE A 73 -11.95 -35.74 2.88
CA ILE A 73 -11.27 -34.66 3.61
C ILE A 73 -10.32 -35.24 4.66
N ARG A 74 -10.77 -36.19 5.50
CA ARG A 74 -9.93 -36.83 6.51
C ARG A 74 -8.71 -37.52 5.91
N GLN A 75 -8.88 -38.25 4.80
CA GLN A 75 -7.78 -38.87 4.08
C GLN A 75 -6.78 -37.84 3.54
N ARG A 76 -7.25 -36.72 2.96
CA ARG A 76 -6.38 -35.62 2.51
C ARG A 76 -5.61 -34.99 3.67
N HIS A 77 -6.23 -34.81 4.84
CA HIS A 77 -5.55 -34.31 6.03
C HIS A 77 -4.49 -35.29 6.55
N ALA A 78 -4.80 -36.59 6.61
CA ALA A 78 -3.86 -37.62 7.03
C ALA A 78 -2.65 -37.72 6.07
N MET A 79 -2.90 -37.72 4.76
CA MET A 79 -1.84 -37.72 3.74
C MET A 79 -0.98 -36.46 3.82
N LYS A 80 -1.59 -35.28 3.98
CA LYS A 80 -0.88 -34.02 4.15
C LYS A 80 -0.01 -34.02 5.41
N LYS A 81 -0.51 -34.61 6.51
CA LYS A 81 0.25 -34.75 7.77
C LYS A 81 1.45 -35.67 7.60
N ALA A 82 1.28 -36.83 6.95
CA ALA A 82 2.37 -37.73 6.63
C ALA A 82 3.44 -37.07 5.73
N LEU A 83 3.00 -36.29 4.73
CA LEU A 83 3.88 -35.55 3.83
C LEU A 83 4.62 -34.40 4.53
N MET A 84 3.96 -33.71 5.47
CA MET A 84 4.61 -32.70 6.32
C MET A 84 5.64 -33.31 7.27
N GLY A 85 5.54 -34.60 7.61
CA GLY A 85 6.59 -35.30 8.37
C GLY A 85 7.93 -35.40 7.62
N ASN A 86 7.91 -35.36 6.28
CA ASN A 86 9.12 -35.43 5.47
C ASN A 86 9.84 -34.07 5.41
N VAL A 87 11.09 -34.03 5.90
CA VAL A 87 11.95 -32.85 5.90
C VAL A 87 12.16 -32.30 4.48
N GLY A 88 12.37 -33.18 3.50
CA GLY A 88 12.58 -32.77 2.10
C GLY A 88 11.37 -32.04 1.51
N TYR A 89 10.16 -32.55 1.77
CA TYR A 89 8.93 -31.90 1.34
C TYR A 89 8.75 -30.51 1.98
N ARG A 90 9.04 -30.40 3.29
CA ARG A 90 8.95 -29.13 4.02
C ARG A 90 9.89 -28.08 3.45
N LEU A 91 11.12 -28.46 3.10
CA LEU A 91 12.10 -27.54 2.50
C LEU A 91 11.62 -27.00 1.15
N VAL A 92 11.11 -27.88 0.28
CA VAL A 92 10.54 -27.47 -1.02
C VAL A 92 9.33 -26.56 -0.81
N LYS A 93 8.42 -26.93 0.10
CA LYS A 93 7.22 -26.14 0.39
C LYS A 93 7.57 -24.76 0.96
N ARG A 94 8.58 -24.65 1.82
CA ARG A 94 9.07 -23.39 2.38
C ARG A 94 9.61 -22.48 1.28
N LYS A 95 10.43 -23.01 0.36
CA LYS A 95 10.96 -22.25 -0.79
C LYS A 95 9.82 -21.69 -1.66
N GLU A 96 8.81 -22.51 -1.94
CA GLU A 96 7.63 -22.10 -2.71
C GLU A 96 6.86 -20.97 -2.02
N LEU A 97 6.58 -21.10 -0.72
CA LEU A 97 5.89 -20.06 0.04
C LEU A 97 6.69 -18.74 0.10
N HIS A 98 8.02 -18.80 0.19
CA HIS A 98 8.86 -17.59 0.10
C HIS A 98 8.76 -16.90 -1.26
N ILE A 99 8.70 -17.67 -2.36
CA ILE A 99 8.50 -17.13 -3.71
C ILE A 99 7.12 -16.48 -3.80
N GLN A 100 6.06 -17.19 -3.40
CA GLN A 100 4.69 -16.67 -3.41
C GLN A 100 4.56 -15.39 -2.58
N ARG A 101 5.17 -15.32 -1.38
CA ARG A 101 5.19 -14.12 -0.53
C ARG A 101 5.82 -12.90 -1.21
N ARG A 102 6.83 -13.12 -2.07
CA ARG A 102 7.44 -12.03 -2.84
C ARG A 102 6.54 -11.59 -3.98
N LEU A 103 5.99 -12.54 -4.73
CA LEU A 103 5.06 -12.24 -5.82
C LEU A 103 3.85 -11.43 -5.33
N ILE A 104 3.23 -11.85 -4.22
CA ILE A 104 2.11 -11.09 -3.65
C ILE A 104 2.56 -9.71 -3.14
N GLY A 105 3.77 -9.60 -2.57
CA GLY A 105 4.33 -8.33 -2.13
C GLY A 105 4.56 -7.35 -3.29
N ASP A 106 5.05 -7.84 -4.43
CA ASP A 106 5.25 -7.05 -5.65
C ASP A 106 3.89 -6.55 -6.18
N ILE A 107 2.87 -7.43 -6.25
CA ILE A 107 1.52 -7.08 -6.69
C ILE A 107 0.88 -6.03 -5.77
N MET A 108 0.99 -6.20 -4.45
CA MET A 108 0.48 -5.22 -3.48
C MET A 108 1.13 -3.85 -3.67
N CYS A 109 2.45 -3.82 -3.88
CA CYS A 109 3.17 -2.56 -4.11
C CYS A 109 2.68 -1.87 -5.39
N ILE A 110 2.43 -2.62 -6.48
CA ILE A 110 1.91 -2.08 -7.73
C ILE A 110 0.53 -1.44 -7.52
N PHE A 111 -0.41 -2.15 -6.87
CA PHE A 111 -1.73 -1.58 -6.58
C PHE A 111 -1.67 -0.39 -5.60
N GLY A 112 -0.75 -0.44 -4.63
CA GLY A 112 -0.52 0.68 -3.70
C GLY A 112 -0.06 1.95 -4.42
N ILE A 113 0.94 1.83 -5.30
CA ILE A 113 1.44 2.94 -6.11
C ILE A 113 0.39 3.43 -7.11
N PHE A 114 -0.30 2.50 -7.79
CA PHE A 114 -1.36 2.84 -8.75
C PHE A 114 -2.48 3.64 -8.08
N GLY A 115 -2.89 3.26 -6.86
CA GLY A 115 -3.88 4.01 -6.09
C GLY A 115 -3.41 5.44 -5.74
N ILE A 116 -2.14 5.62 -5.36
CA ILE A 116 -1.56 6.95 -5.11
C ILE A 116 -1.56 7.79 -6.40
N ILE A 117 -1.15 7.21 -7.53
CA ILE A 117 -1.13 7.92 -8.82
C ILE A 117 -2.53 8.37 -9.22
N LEU A 118 -3.53 7.49 -9.14
CA LEU A 118 -4.92 7.85 -9.44
C LEU A 118 -5.45 8.95 -8.52
N MET A 119 -5.07 8.93 -7.23
CA MET A 119 -5.43 9.98 -6.29
C MET A 119 -4.77 11.32 -6.65
N ILE A 120 -3.50 11.33 -7.08
CA ILE A 120 -2.84 12.56 -7.52
C ILE A 120 -3.57 13.11 -8.74
N ILE A 121 -3.86 12.25 -9.73
CA ILE A 121 -4.56 12.63 -10.95
C ILE A 121 -5.95 13.22 -10.62
N GLU A 122 -6.72 12.58 -9.74
CA GLU A 122 -8.04 13.08 -9.32
C GLU A 122 -7.95 14.48 -8.71
N ASN A 123 -6.99 14.68 -7.82
CA ASN A 123 -6.80 15.97 -7.16
C ASN A 123 -6.29 17.04 -8.14
N GLU A 124 -5.36 16.71 -9.04
CA GLU A 124 -4.89 17.66 -10.07
C GLU A 124 -5.98 18.04 -11.07
N LEU A 125 -6.83 17.09 -11.47
CA LEU A 125 -8.00 17.37 -12.29
C LEU A 125 -8.99 18.27 -11.56
N THR A 126 -9.19 18.02 -10.26
CA THR A 126 -10.05 18.83 -9.39
C THR A 126 -9.52 20.27 -9.24
N PHE A 127 -8.20 20.46 -9.18
CA PHE A 127 -7.59 21.78 -9.08
C PHE A 127 -7.61 22.55 -10.40
N ASN A 128 -7.39 21.88 -11.54
CA ASN A 128 -7.29 22.55 -12.84
C ASN A 128 -8.64 22.76 -13.54
N ARG A 129 -9.65 21.92 -13.26
CA ARG A 129 -10.99 22.01 -13.86
C ARG A 129 -12.04 22.15 -12.76
N VAL A 130 -12.45 23.39 -12.53
CA VAL A 130 -13.41 23.77 -11.48
C VAL A 130 -14.77 23.05 -11.62
N ASP A 131 -15.16 22.69 -12.84
CA ASP A 131 -16.44 22.01 -13.14
C ASP A 131 -16.35 20.47 -13.06
N HIS A 132 -15.20 19.89 -12.73
CA HIS A 132 -15.00 18.43 -12.87
C HIS A 132 -15.62 17.60 -11.75
N LYS A 133 -15.93 18.21 -10.59
CA LYS A 133 -16.48 17.50 -9.43
C LYS A 133 -17.87 16.89 -9.68
N ASP A 134 -18.65 17.48 -10.57
CA ASP A 134 -20.00 16.99 -10.90
C ASP A 134 -20.05 16.11 -12.15
N THR A 135 -18.89 15.94 -12.81
CA THR A 135 -18.80 15.12 -14.01
C THR A 135 -18.68 13.65 -13.66
N THR A 136 -19.25 12.79 -14.52
CA THR A 136 -19.12 11.33 -14.45
C THR A 136 -17.66 10.88 -14.38
N SER A 137 -16.72 11.68 -14.91
CA SER A 137 -15.29 11.41 -14.88
C SER A 137 -14.68 11.39 -13.48
N SER A 138 -14.99 12.38 -12.62
CA SER A 138 -14.51 12.38 -11.21
C SER A 138 -15.09 11.21 -10.43
N LEU A 139 -16.38 10.90 -10.64
CA LEU A 139 -17.00 9.72 -10.04
C LEU A 139 -16.32 8.42 -10.47
N LEU A 140 -15.99 8.26 -11.76
CA LEU A 140 -15.33 7.07 -12.29
C LEU A 140 -13.91 6.91 -11.73
N ILE A 141 -13.13 8.00 -11.62
CA ILE A 141 -11.78 7.95 -11.04
C ILE A 141 -11.85 7.59 -9.56
N LYS A 142 -12.75 8.23 -8.78
CA LYS A 142 -12.96 7.88 -7.36
C LYS A 142 -13.44 6.43 -7.19
N ALA A 143 -14.34 5.94 -8.04
CA ALA A 143 -14.77 4.54 -8.03
C ALA A 143 -13.65 3.56 -8.40
N THR A 144 -12.76 3.95 -9.33
CA THR A 144 -11.58 3.14 -9.68
C THR A 144 -10.59 3.10 -8.52
N ILE A 145 -10.37 4.24 -7.84
CA ILE A 145 -9.57 4.29 -6.62
C ILE A 145 -10.16 3.29 -5.61
N THR A 146 -11.44 3.36 -5.30
CA THR A 146 -12.06 2.49 -4.29
C THR A 146 -11.96 1.02 -4.64
N PHE A 147 -12.22 0.65 -5.90
CA PHE A 147 -12.03 -0.71 -6.40
C PHE A 147 -10.60 -1.21 -6.20
N THR A 148 -9.60 -0.40 -6.55
CA THR A 148 -8.18 -0.77 -6.36
C THR A 148 -7.82 -0.91 -4.88
N THR A 149 -8.45 -0.12 -3.99
CA THR A 149 -8.22 -0.21 -2.54
C THR A 149 -8.81 -1.48 -1.93
N ILE A 150 -10.02 -1.88 -2.36
CA ILE A 150 -10.65 -3.12 -1.92
C ILE A 150 -9.79 -4.31 -2.34
N LEU A 151 -9.32 -4.31 -3.59
CA LEU A 151 -8.40 -5.32 -4.08
C LEU A 151 -7.10 -5.33 -3.27
N LEU A 152 -6.50 -4.16 -3.01
CA LEU A 152 -5.30 -4.04 -2.17
C LEU A 152 -5.51 -4.62 -0.77
N VAL A 153 -6.61 -4.31 -0.10
CA VAL A 153 -6.95 -4.84 1.23
C VAL A 153 -7.11 -6.38 1.19
N CYS A 154 -7.77 -6.93 0.17
CA CYS A 154 -7.83 -8.38 -0.04
C CYS A 154 -6.43 -8.99 -0.20
N LEU A 155 -5.54 -8.34 -0.95
CA LEU A 155 -4.16 -8.79 -1.10
C LEU A 155 -3.37 -8.70 0.22
N VAL A 156 -3.60 -7.68 1.07
CA VAL A 156 -3.01 -7.59 2.42
C VAL A 156 -3.36 -8.82 3.25
N PHE A 157 -4.65 -9.18 3.30
CA PHE A 157 -5.08 -10.39 4.03
C PHE A 157 -4.47 -11.66 3.43
N TYR A 158 -4.40 -11.76 2.10
CA TYR A 158 -3.80 -12.90 1.42
C TYR A 158 -2.30 -13.03 1.69
N TYR A 159 -1.56 -11.91 1.70
CA TYR A 159 -0.15 -11.85 2.08
C TYR A 159 0.08 -12.37 3.49
N HIS A 160 -0.73 -11.91 4.45
CA HIS A 160 -0.62 -12.35 5.84
C HIS A 160 -0.98 -13.81 6.00
N ARG A 161 -1.95 -14.33 5.24
CA ARG A 161 -2.23 -15.79 5.20
C ARG A 161 -1.01 -16.59 4.74
N ILE A 162 -0.29 -16.15 3.71
CA ILE A 162 0.96 -16.80 3.27
C ILE A 162 2.02 -16.70 4.36
N ASN A 163 2.18 -15.54 5.00
CA ASN A 163 3.15 -15.33 6.06
C ASN A 163 2.88 -16.22 7.28
N LEU A 164 1.61 -16.39 7.66
CA LEU A 164 1.20 -17.34 8.70
C LEU A 164 1.48 -18.78 8.27
N SER A 165 1.14 -19.15 7.03
CA SER A 165 1.42 -20.49 6.50
C SER A 165 2.91 -20.81 6.52
N LEU A 166 3.77 -19.84 6.23
CA LEU A 166 5.22 -19.99 6.31
C LEU A 166 5.68 -20.23 7.76
N HIS A 167 5.16 -19.43 8.70
CA HIS A 167 5.46 -19.61 10.13
C HIS A 167 5.04 -21.00 10.67
N CYS A 168 3.93 -21.54 10.16
CA CYS A 168 3.48 -22.89 10.51
C CYS A 168 4.45 -23.95 9.98
N VAL A 169 4.89 -23.83 8.71
CA VAL A 169 5.84 -24.77 8.09
C VAL A 169 7.21 -24.72 8.78
N ASP A 170 7.68 -23.54 9.18
CA ASP A 170 8.96 -23.38 9.87
C ASP A 170 8.96 -24.04 11.26
N ASN A 171 7.86 -23.93 12.00
CA ASN A 171 7.73 -24.46 13.37
C ASN A 171 7.03 -25.83 13.45
N SER A 172 6.74 -26.48 12.32
CA SER A 172 5.99 -27.75 12.28
C SER A 172 4.62 -27.69 12.97
N ILE A 173 3.93 -26.55 12.87
CA ILE A 173 2.60 -26.35 13.47
C ILE A 173 1.54 -26.75 12.44
N ASP A 174 0.70 -27.72 12.80
CA ASP A 174 -0.37 -28.22 11.92
C ASP A 174 -1.55 -27.23 11.81
N ASP A 175 -1.85 -26.50 12.90
CA ASP A 175 -2.98 -25.57 12.99
C ASP A 175 -2.54 -24.09 12.95
N TRP A 176 -2.94 -23.39 11.87
CA TRP A 176 -2.60 -21.97 11.66
C TRP A 176 -3.17 -21.03 12.73
N ARG A 177 -4.23 -21.44 13.43
CA ARG A 177 -4.85 -20.66 14.51
C ARG A 177 -3.88 -20.48 15.68
N ILE A 178 -3.04 -21.48 15.96
CA ILE A 178 -2.04 -21.44 17.02
C ILE A 178 -0.91 -20.47 16.66
N ALA A 179 -0.59 -20.35 15.37
CA ALA A 179 0.39 -19.41 14.86
C ALA A 179 -0.04 -17.92 14.91
N LEU A 180 -1.34 -17.66 15.14
CA LEU A 180 -1.95 -16.33 15.14
C LEU A 180 -1.93 -15.73 16.56
N THR A 181 -0.95 -14.86 16.83
CA THR A 181 -0.84 -14.12 18.09
C THR A 181 -1.63 -12.80 18.04
N ARG A 182 -2.03 -12.25 19.20
CA ARG A 182 -2.72 -10.95 19.28
C ARG A 182 -1.92 -9.82 18.64
N THR A 183 -0.61 -9.80 18.84
CA THR A 183 0.30 -8.82 18.22
C THR A 183 0.28 -8.88 16.70
N LYS A 184 0.25 -10.10 16.12
CA LYS A 184 0.13 -10.28 14.66
C LYS A 184 -1.25 -9.81 14.17
N ILE A 185 -2.34 -10.16 14.87
CA ILE A 185 -3.69 -9.70 14.51
C ILE A 185 -3.76 -8.18 14.49
N LEU A 186 -3.28 -7.51 15.56
CA LEU A 186 -3.28 -6.05 15.64
C LEU A 186 -2.45 -5.42 14.52
N SER A 187 -1.29 -6.00 14.18
CA SER A 187 -0.49 -5.54 13.04
C SER A 187 -1.20 -5.72 11.70
N ILE A 188 -1.94 -6.82 11.50
CA ILE A 188 -2.71 -7.07 10.28
C ILE A 188 -3.85 -6.05 10.17
N LEU A 189 -4.57 -5.80 11.27
CA LEU A 189 -5.67 -4.84 11.31
C LEU A 189 -5.18 -3.42 11.06
N PHE A 190 -4.08 -3.02 11.68
CA PHE A 190 -3.48 -1.70 11.47
C PHE A 190 -3.03 -1.51 10.02
N GLU A 191 -2.42 -2.53 9.43
CA GLU A 191 -2.03 -2.49 8.03
C GLU A 191 -3.24 -2.40 7.09
N ALA A 192 -4.26 -3.22 7.32
CA ALA A 192 -5.50 -3.18 6.56
C ALA A 192 -6.19 -1.82 6.68
N PHE A 193 -6.17 -1.20 7.87
CA PHE A 193 -6.71 0.13 8.12
C PHE A 193 -5.99 1.20 7.29
N ILE A 194 -4.65 1.22 7.30
CA ILE A 194 -3.87 2.15 6.46
C ILE A 194 -4.19 1.97 4.98
N CYS A 195 -4.31 0.73 4.51
CA CYS A 195 -4.68 0.43 3.12
C CYS A 195 -6.14 0.73 2.79
N MET A 196 -7.02 0.86 3.79
CA MET A 196 -8.43 1.19 3.63
C MET A 196 -8.66 2.70 3.51
N ILE A 197 -7.77 3.55 4.02
CA ILE A 197 -7.94 5.00 3.90
C ILE A 197 -7.74 5.43 2.44
N HIS A 198 -8.78 6.01 1.85
CA HIS A 198 -8.80 6.62 0.50
C HIS A 198 -10.00 7.56 0.37
N PRO A 199 -9.99 8.53 -0.57
CA PRO A 199 -11.16 9.35 -0.85
C PRO A 199 -12.30 8.46 -1.39
N ILE A 200 -13.38 8.34 -0.62
CA ILE A 200 -14.56 7.54 -0.95
C ILE A 200 -15.41 8.32 -1.98
N PRO A 201 -16.07 7.68 -2.97
CA PRO A 201 -16.90 8.38 -3.92
C PRO A 201 -18.18 8.77 -3.19
N GLY A 202 -18.27 10.04 -2.79
CA GLY A 202 -19.43 10.60 -2.11
C GLY A 202 -19.21 12.08 -1.83
N HIS A 203 -20.29 12.86 -1.88
CA HIS A 203 -20.21 14.29 -1.63
C HIS A 203 -20.36 14.58 -0.13
N PHE A 204 -19.36 14.15 0.66
CA PHE A 204 -19.34 14.40 2.10
C PHE A 204 -18.68 15.76 2.35
N LEU A 205 -19.47 16.73 2.81
CA LEU A 205 -18.99 18.03 3.23
C LEU A 205 -18.86 18.03 4.76
N ILE A 206 -17.68 18.35 5.28
CA ILE A 206 -17.52 18.66 6.71
C ILE A 206 -17.51 20.18 6.86
N GLU A 207 -18.33 20.67 7.78
CA GLU A 207 -18.32 22.06 8.24
C GLU A 207 -17.10 22.28 9.14
N TRP A 208 -16.24 23.22 8.78
CA TRP A 208 -15.18 23.70 9.66
C TRP A 208 -15.25 25.22 9.82
N SER A 209 -15.06 25.70 11.04
CA SER A 209 -14.88 27.12 11.31
C SER A 209 -13.44 27.50 10.97
N SER A 210 -13.23 28.23 9.87
CA SER A 210 -11.94 28.82 9.56
C SER A 210 -11.96 30.29 10.00
N GLN A 211 -11.04 30.69 10.87
CA GLN A 211 -10.92 32.08 11.34
C GLN A 211 -10.33 33.04 10.28
N TYR A 212 -10.01 32.56 9.08
CA TYR A 212 -9.38 33.34 8.02
C TYR A 212 -10.09 33.11 6.68
N VAL A 213 -11.31 33.63 6.57
CA VAL A 213 -12.04 33.72 5.30
C VAL A 213 -12.23 35.19 4.97
N LYS A 214 -11.76 35.60 3.79
CA LYS A 214 -12.10 36.91 3.20
C LYS A 214 -13.52 36.81 2.65
N THR A 215 -14.42 37.62 3.21
CA THR A 215 -15.86 37.67 2.90
C THR A 215 -16.11 37.86 1.40
N ILE A 216 -16.96 37.00 0.82
CA ILE A 216 -17.67 37.31 -0.43
C ILE A 216 -19.15 37.37 -0.09
N GLY A 217 -19.77 38.50 -0.44
CA GLY A 217 -21.15 38.83 -0.13
C GLY A 217 -22.16 37.81 -0.65
N THR A 218 -23.21 37.67 0.14
CA THR A 218 -24.34 36.75 0.01
C THR A 218 -25.12 36.93 -1.28
N ASN A 219 -25.22 35.87 -2.09
CA ASN A 219 -26.48 35.43 -2.69
C ASN A 219 -26.37 33.93 -3.02
N PHE A 220 -27.30 33.16 -2.47
CA PHE A 220 -27.32 31.70 -2.55
C PHE A 220 -27.55 31.23 -3.98
N ASN A 221 -26.62 30.41 -4.49
CA ASN A 221 -26.86 29.16 -5.21
C ASN A 221 -25.51 28.42 -5.34
N HIS A 222 -25.39 27.29 -4.62
CA HIS A 222 -24.27 26.32 -4.64
C HIS A 222 -22.87 26.92 -4.84
N ILE A 223 -22.29 27.43 -3.75
CA ILE A 223 -20.89 27.89 -3.72
C ILE A 223 -19.99 26.68 -3.45
N TYR A 224 -19.25 26.24 -4.46
CA TYR A 224 -18.10 25.36 -4.26
C TYR A 224 -17.05 26.12 -3.42
N PRO A 225 -16.41 25.48 -2.44
CA PRO A 225 -15.48 26.13 -1.50
C PRO A 225 -14.19 26.67 -2.14
N TYR A 226 -14.10 26.66 -3.46
CA TYR A 226 -12.98 27.20 -4.23
C TYR A 226 -13.29 28.51 -4.94
N ARG A 227 -14.53 29.03 -4.92
CA ARG A 227 -14.85 30.26 -5.66
C ARG A 227 -15.31 31.41 -4.77
N ALA A 228 -14.43 32.39 -4.67
CA ALA A 228 -14.76 33.78 -4.44
C ALA A 228 -15.00 34.41 -5.83
N VAL A 229 -16.26 34.63 -6.22
CA VAL A 229 -16.61 35.26 -7.50
C VAL A 229 -16.06 36.69 -7.53
N PRO A 230 -15.29 37.11 -8.56
CA PRO A 230 -15.01 38.52 -8.77
C PRO A 230 -16.26 39.17 -9.37
N ASN A 231 -16.87 40.11 -8.64
CA ASN A 231 -17.92 40.95 -9.20
C ASN A 231 -17.35 41.72 -10.38
N SER A 232 -17.88 41.44 -11.58
CA SER A 232 -17.64 42.22 -12.78
C SER A 232 -18.17 43.64 -12.56
N LEU A 233 -17.30 44.62 -12.81
CA LEU A 233 -17.59 46.03 -12.92
C LEU A 233 -18.75 46.27 -13.91
N THR A 234 -19.93 46.67 -13.42
CA THR A 234 -20.97 47.28 -14.25
C THR A 234 -21.25 48.70 -13.76
N THR A 235 -20.83 49.65 -14.58
CA THR A 235 -21.27 51.04 -14.63
C THR A 235 -22.80 51.16 -14.53
N PRO A 236 -23.36 52.06 -13.70
CA PRO A 236 -24.77 52.43 -13.81
C PRO A 236 -24.88 53.62 -14.78
N THR A 237 -25.23 53.32 -16.03
CA THR A 237 -25.82 54.30 -16.95
C THR A 237 -27.27 54.57 -16.53
N SER A 238 -27.59 55.86 -16.48
CA SER A 238 -28.90 56.46 -16.20
C SER A 238 -30.06 55.85 -16.99
N LEU A 239 -31.25 55.75 -16.36
CA LEU A 239 -32.49 56.24 -16.97
C LEU A 239 -33.58 56.49 -15.90
N ASN A 240 -34.14 57.69 -15.93
CA ASN A 240 -35.32 58.13 -15.18
C ASN A 240 -36.58 57.35 -15.58
N THR A 241 -37.56 57.21 -14.67
CA THR A 241 -38.97 57.62 -14.87
C THR A 241 -39.70 57.61 -13.52
N THR A 242 -40.55 58.62 -13.33
CA THR A 242 -41.20 59.16 -12.13
C THR A 242 -42.54 58.50 -11.76
N THR A 243 -42.96 58.73 -10.49
CA THR A 243 -44.35 58.86 -9.94
C THR A 243 -45.23 57.58 -9.89
N VAL A 244 -46.04 57.23 -8.87
CA VAL A 244 -46.57 57.92 -7.67
C VAL A 244 -47.27 56.91 -6.72
N SER A 245 -47.16 57.16 -5.41
CA SER A 245 -48.06 56.85 -4.26
C SER A 245 -48.77 55.48 -4.06
N THR A 246 -48.56 54.84 -2.90
CA THR A 246 -49.49 54.92 -1.73
C THR A 246 -48.99 54.12 -0.52
N THR A 247 -49.42 54.61 0.64
CA THR A 247 -49.07 54.31 2.04
C THR A 247 -49.62 52.98 2.59
N THR A 248 -48.87 52.31 3.47
CA THR A 248 -49.39 51.89 4.79
C THR A 248 -48.25 51.54 5.76
N THR A 249 -48.42 52.07 6.96
CA THR A 249 -47.54 52.14 8.12
C THR A 249 -47.56 50.84 8.93
N THR A 250 -46.42 50.33 9.38
CA THR A 250 -46.35 49.65 10.70
C THR A 250 -44.92 49.57 11.25
N ALA A 251 -44.77 50.23 12.41
CA ALA A 251 -43.85 49.96 13.52
C ALA A 251 -42.33 49.91 13.26
N THR A 252 -41.73 51.07 13.56
CA THR A 252 -40.37 51.25 14.08
C THR A 252 -40.08 50.27 15.23
N THR A 253 -39.05 49.45 15.09
CA THR A 253 -38.25 48.96 16.23
C THR A 253 -36.78 49.04 15.80
N THR A 254 -36.17 50.16 16.17
CA THR A 254 -34.72 50.32 16.25
C THR A 254 -34.18 49.32 17.27
N MET A 255 -33.66 48.19 16.79
CA MET A 255 -32.72 47.38 17.56
C MET A 255 -31.40 47.35 16.78
N THR A 256 -30.45 48.09 17.32
CA THR A 256 -29.03 48.04 17.00
C THR A 256 -28.53 46.60 17.13
N LEU A 257 -28.45 45.86 16.02
CA LEU A 257 -27.66 44.64 15.97
C LEU A 257 -26.20 45.07 15.79
N LYS A 258 -25.47 45.11 16.90
CA LYS A 258 -23.99 45.09 16.90
C LYS A 258 -23.55 44.01 15.93
N ASP A 259 -22.55 44.32 15.11
CA ASP A 259 -21.84 43.38 14.24
C ASP A 259 -21.59 42.06 14.99
N ALA A 260 -22.45 41.08 14.74
CA ALA A 260 -22.15 39.70 15.07
C ALA A 260 -21.03 39.33 14.11
N LYS A 261 -19.81 39.22 14.65
CA LYS A 261 -18.67 38.59 13.98
C LYS A 261 -19.04 37.13 13.75
N GLU A 262 -19.83 36.87 12.72
CA GLU A 262 -20.07 35.53 12.21
C GLU A 262 -18.75 35.06 11.61
N ASN A 263 -18.10 34.10 12.27
CA ASN A 263 -16.95 33.40 11.70
C ASN A 263 -17.45 32.66 10.46
N PRO A 264 -17.01 32.99 9.23
CA PRO A 264 -17.53 32.33 8.04
C PRO A 264 -17.13 30.85 8.09
N LEU A 265 -18.12 29.95 8.09
CA LEU A 265 -17.89 28.52 7.98
C LEU A 265 -17.39 28.22 6.57
N ALA A 266 -16.16 27.69 6.46
CA ALA A 266 -15.59 27.26 5.20
C ALA A 266 -15.75 25.74 5.08
N TYR A 267 -16.45 25.30 4.03
CA TYR A 267 -16.63 23.88 3.74
C TYR A 267 -15.34 23.32 3.10
N VAL A 268 -14.52 22.57 3.82
CA VAL A 268 -13.35 21.90 3.21
C VAL A 268 -13.75 20.48 2.80
N PRO A 269 -13.53 20.06 1.54
CA PRO A 269 -13.86 18.70 1.13
C PRO A 269 -12.99 17.68 1.89
N ILE A 270 -13.67 16.70 2.49
CA ILE A 270 -13.05 15.60 3.27
C ILE A 270 -12.02 14.84 2.42
N ASP A 271 -12.25 14.77 1.11
CA ASP A 271 -11.40 14.08 0.13
C ASP A 271 -9.93 14.50 0.23
N ILE A 272 -9.65 15.78 0.51
CA ILE A 272 -8.28 16.28 0.65
C ILE A 272 -7.64 15.76 1.93
N MET A 273 -8.36 15.80 3.05
CA MET A 273 -7.87 15.25 4.31
C MET A 273 -7.63 13.74 4.24
N LEU A 274 -8.44 13.02 3.46
CA LEU A 274 -8.27 11.57 3.24
C LEU A 274 -7.20 11.24 2.19
N SER A 275 -6.81 12.21 1.35
CA SER A 275 -5.77 12.03 0.33
C SER A 275 -4.35 12.01 0.92
N ILE A 276 -4.07 12.84 1.94
CA ILE A 276 -2.76 12.87 2.64
C ILE A 276 -2.39 11.51 3.27
N PRO A 277 -3.23 10.87 4.10
CA PRO A 277 -2.91 9.56 4.68
C PRO A 277 -2.81 8.44 3.65
N MET A 278 -3.26 8.64 2.40
CA MET A 278 -3.08 7.66 1.33
C MET A 278 -1.59 7.44 0.99
N PHE A 279 -0.74 8.45 1.19
CA PHE A 279 0.72 8.30 1.04
C PHE A 279 1.34 7.36 2.06
N PHE A 280 0.68 7.05 3.18
CA PHE A 280 1.19 6.04 4.10
C PHE A 280 1.38 4.69 3.42
N ARG A 281 0.62 4.38 2.36
CA ARG A 281 0.81 3.17 1.52
C ARG A 281 2.21 3.03 0.93
N LEU A 282 3.02 4.09 0.88
CA LEU A 282 4.44 4.00 0.51
C LEU A 282 5.25 3.08 1.43
N TYR A 283 4.75 2.72 2.63
CA TYR A 283 5.34 1.66 3.45
C TYR A 283 5.44 0.32 2.69
N LEU A 284 4.56 0.06 1.71
CA LEU A 284 4.61 -1.12 0.84
C LEU A 284 5.88 -1.14 -0.01
N VAL A 285 6.38 0.02 -0.42
CA VAL A 285 7.67 0.16 -1.12
C VAL A 285 8.81 -0.20 -0.17
N CYS A 286 8.78 0.27 1.08
CA CYS A 286 9.77 -0.12 2.09
C CYS A 286 9.78 -1.64 2.34
N ARG A 287 8.59 -2.26 2.41
CA ARG A 287 8.45 -3.71 2.51
C ARG A 287 9.01 -4.43 1.28
N LEU A 288 8.73 -3.92 0.07
CA LEU A 288 9.26 -4.46 -1.18
C LEU A 288 10.79 -4.43 -1.20
N ILE A 289 11.39 -3.31 -0.83
CA ILE A 289 12.85 -3.15 -0.71
C ILE A 289 13.42 -4.19 0.26
N MET A 290 12.78 -4.38 1.42
CA MET A 290 13.19 -5.38 2.41
C MET A 290 13.10 -6.80 1.85
N LEU A 291 11.98 -7.18 1.22
CA LEU A 291 11.74 -8.52 0.68
C LEU A 291 12.66 -8.86 -0.51
N ARG A 292 13.11 -7.84 -1.25
CA ARG A 292 13.99 -7.99 -2.42
C ARG A 292 15.47 -7.79 -2.09
N SER A 293 15.79 -7.36 -0.88
CA SER A 293 17.17 -7.20 -0.44
C SER A 293 17.93 -8.53 -0.53
N HIS A 294 19.10 -8.47 -1.14
CA HIS A 294 20.03 -9.60 -1.25
C HIS A 294 20.31 -10.24 0.12
N LEU A 295 20.40 -9.41 1.16
CA LEU A 295 20.70 -9.81 2.53
C LEU A 295 19.64 -10.76 3.13
N VAL A 296 18.37 -10.56 2.76
CA VAL A 296 17.25 -11.41 3.22
C VAL A 296 17.08 -12.63 2.30
N ARG A 297 17.50 -12.55 1.04
CA ARG A 297 17.28 -13.62 0.06
C ARG A 297 18.37 -14.70 0.12
N ASP A 298 19.60 -14.30 0.37
CA ASP A 298 20.75 -15.16 0.18
C ASP A 298 20.96 -16.09 1.38
N VAL A 299 21.16 -17.38 1.08
CA VAL A 299 21.29 -18.44 2.10
C VAL A 299 22.55 -18.27 2.93
N SER A 300 23.63 -17.79 2.32
CA SER A 300 24.91 -17.51 3.00
C SER A 300 24.76 -16.42 4.06
N SER A 301 24.13 -15.30 3.72
CA SER A 301 23.83 -14.24 4.69
C SER A 301 22.88 -14.71 5.78
N GLN A 302 21.84 -15.49 5.44
CA GLN A 302 20.95 -16.07 6.45
C GLN A 302 21.68 -16.98 7.45
N SER A 303 22.58 -17.83 6.95
CA SER A 303 23.39 -18.71 7.79
C SER A 303 24.32 -17.92 8.72
N LEU A 304 25.03 -16.93 8.20
CA LEU A 304 25.90 -16.04 8.99
C LEU A 304 25.11 -15.25 10.05
N GLY A 305 23.90 -14.79 9.72
CA GLY A 305 23.03 -14.11 10.67
C GLY A 305 22.59 -15.02 11.81
N TYR A 306 22.22 -16.27 11.51
CA TYR A 306 21.85 -17.24 12.55
C TYR A 306 23.03 -17.60 13.45
N LEU A 307 24.21 -17.83 12.87
CA LEU A 307 25.44 -18.14 13.62
C LEU A 307 25.81 -17.01 14.60
N ASN A 308 25.64 -15.76 14.17
CA ASN A 308 25.91 -14.58 14.98
C ASN A 308 24.73 -14.09 15.81
N ARG A 309 23.58 -14.80 15.81
CA ARG A 309 22.33 -14.39 16.47
C ARG A 309 21.84 -12.99 16.08
N VAL A 310 22.12 -12.57 14.84
CA VAL A 310 21.65 -11.30 14.27
C VAL A 310 20.41 -11.55 13.42
N SER A 311 19.31 -10.86 13.75
CA SER A 311 18.10 -10.87 12.94
C SER A 311 18.13 -9.75 11.88
N PHE A 312 17.85 -10.11 10.63
CA PHE A 312 17.77 -9.16 9.52
C PHE A 312 16.46 -8.37 9.58
N ASN A 313 16.43 -7.34 10.42
CA ASN A 313 15.30 -6.41 10.55
C ASN A 313 15.43 -5.22 9.58
N PHE A 314 14.33 -4.49 9.38
CA PHE A 314 14.32 -3.28 8.54
C PHE A 314 15.43 -2.26 8.90
N PRO A 315 15.67 -1.90 10.19
CA PRO A 315 16.74 -0.97 10.53
C PRO A 315 18.14 -1.48 10.19
N PHE A 316 18.37 -2.79 10.29
CA PHE A 316 19.66 -3.39 9.93
C PHE A 316 19.91 -3.29 8.42
N ILE A 317 18.87 -3.56 7.63
CA ILE A 317 18.94 -3.48 6.17
C ILE A 317 19.19 -2.04 5.73
N ILE A 318 18.45 -1.07 6.29
CA ILE A 318 18.66 0.35 5.96
C ILE A 318 20.05 0.82 6.37
N LYS A 319 20.55 0.46 7.56
CA LYS A 319 21.93 0.76 7.98
C LYS A 319 22.96 0.20 7.00
N SER A 320 22.77 -1.04 6.52
CA SER A 320 23.65 -1.66 5.53
C SER A 320 23.63 -0.93 4.19
N TYR A 321 22.45 -0.52 3.69
CA TYR A 321 22.36 0.28 2.46
C TYR A 321 22.99 1.66 2.62
N MET A 322 22.78 2.32 3.76
CA MET A 322 23.35 3.63 4.07
C MET A 322 24.88 3.58 4.13
N GLN A 323 25.46 2.49 4.63
CA GLN A 323 26.92 2.28 4.60
C GLN A 323 27.46 2.01 3.19
N ARG A 324 26.69 1.30 2.33
CA ARG A 324 27.17 0.92 0.99
C ARG A 324 27.03 2.03 -0.05
N ARG A 325 25.90 2.76 -0.06
CA ARG A 325 25.60 3.83 -1.04
C ARG A 325 24.80 4.96 -0.36
N PRO A 326 25.44 5.75 0.53
CA PRO A 326 24.75 6.78 1.33
C PRO A 326 24.06 7.84 0.47
N THR A 327 24.73 8.33 -0.57
CA THR A 327 24.22 9.40 -1.45
C THR A 327 22.92 8.99 -2.14
N ILE A 328 22.88 7.79 -2.75
CA ILE A 328 21.69 7.34 -3.48
C ILE A 328 20.49 7.19 -2.54
N LEU A 329 20.71 6.59 -1.36
CA LEU A 329 19.65 6.39 -0.38
C LEU A 329 19.11 7.72 0.15
N LEU A 330 20.01 8.64 0.52
CA LEU A 330 19.64 9.95 1.05
C LEU A 330 18.94 10.80 -0.02
N THR A 331 19.50 10.88 -1.23
CA THR A 331 18.90 11.64 -2.34
C THR A 331 17.52 11.09 -2.70
N SER A 332 17.35 9.77 -2.76
CA SER A 332 16.04 9.15 -2.99
C SER A 332 15.04 9.52 -1.90
N PHE A 333 15.44 9.48 -0.63
CA PHE A 333 14.57 9.84 0.49
C PHE A 333 14.18 11.33 0.46
N CYS A 334 15.12 12.22 0.17
CA CYS A 334 14.85 13.65 0.04
C CYS A 334 13.87 13.94 -1.09
N ILE A 335 14.09 13.40 -2.30
CA ILE A 335 13.20 13.63 -3.44
C ILE A 335 11.78 13.16 -3.14
N THR A 336 11.62 11.96 -2.57
CA THR A 336 10.29 11.44 -2.21
C THR A 336 9.61 12.30 -1.15
N THR A 337 10.33 12.68 -0.09
CA THR A 337 9.76 13.52 0.98
C THR A 337 9.38 14.91 0.47
N PHE A 338 10.23 15.51 -0.36
CA PHE A 338 10.00 16.84 -0.93
C PHE A 338 8.78 16.83 -1.84
N PHE A 339 8.65 15.81 -2.69
CA PHE A 339 7.48 15.65 -3.55
C PHE A 339 6.18 15.51 -2.73
N ILE A 340 6.15 14.61 -1.75
CA ILE A 340 4.95 14.35 -0.92
C ILE A 340 4.57 15.61 -0.13
N ALA A 341 5.55 16.25 0.51
CA ALA A 341 5.28 17.41 1.34
C ALA A 341 4.86 18.62 0.50
N SER A 342 5.51 18.87 -0.63
CA SER A 342 5.11 19.96 -1.56
C SER A 342 3.69 19.73 -2.08
N TRP A 343 3.37 18.50 -2.47
CA TRP A 343 2.01 18.14 -2.90
C TRP A 343 0.99 18.31 -1.77
N ALA A 344 1.31 17.90 -0.54
CA ALA A 344 0.43 18.04 0.61
C ALA A 344 0.21 19.52 1.00
N MET A 345 1.28 20.33 0.98
CA MET A 345 1.20 21.78 1.20
C MET A 345 0.27 22.45 0.19
N ARG A 346 0.43 22.12 -1.10
CA ARG A 346 -0.50 22.60 -2.14
C ARG A 346 -1.91 22.12 -1.85
N ALA A 347 -2.12 20.83 -1.55
CA ALA A 347 -3.45 20.31 -1.29
C ALA A 347 -4.17 21.01 -0.12
N CYS A 348 -3.45 21.44 0.91
CA CYS A 348 -3.96 22.16 2.07
C CYS A 348 -4.29 23.65 1.84
N ASP A 349 -3.56 24.34 0.96
CA ASP A 349 -3.59 25.81 0.86
C ASP A 349 -3.83 26.33 -0.57
N TYR A 350 -4.18 25.45 -1.51
CA TYR A 350 -4.44 25.84 -2.89
C TYR A 350 -5.67 26.76 -3.01
N ASN A 351 -5.47 27.94 -3.60
CA ASN A 351 -6.54 28.90 -3.87
C ASN A 351 -6.73 29.11 -5.37
N VAL A 352 -7.87 28.65 -5.89
CA VAL A 352 -8.24 28.73 -7.31
C VAL A 352 -8.35 30.17 -7.82
N ASN A 353 -8.82 31.11 -6.98
CA ASN A 353 -9.14 32.47 -7.44
C ASN A 353 -7.90 33.34 -7.64
N THR A 354 -6.85 33.11 -6.83
CA THR A 354 -5.61 33.90 -6.89
C THR A 354 -4.47 33.15 -7.57
N GLY A 355 -4.65 31.85 -7.87
CA GLY A 355 -3.54 30.99 -8.28
C GLY A 355 -2.46 30.82 -7.20
N HIS A 356 -2.75 31.26 -5.98
CA HIS A 356 -1.84 31.19 -4.85
C HIS A 356 -1.59 29.73 -4.46
N MET A 357 -0.32 29.39 -4.20
CA MET A 357 0.15 28.04 -3.90
C MET A 357 0.11 27.10 -5.12
N SER A 358 0.69 27.53 -6.25
CA SER A 358 0.98 26.62 -7.38
C SER A 358 1.96 25.51 -6.96
N MET A 359 2.16 24.47 -7.79
CA MET A 359 3.12 23.39 -7.45
C MET A 359 4.54 23.92 -7.25
N LEU A 360 4.93 24.93 -8.04
CA LEU A 360 6.24 25.55 -7.92
C LEU A 360 6.34 26.34 -6.62
N ASP A 361 5.31 27.10 -6.26
CA ASP A 361 5.27 27.85 -5.00
C ASP A 361 5.32 26.92 -3.78
N ALA A 362 4.54 25.84 -3.80
CA ALA A 362 4.53 24.86 -2.71
C ALA A 362 5.88 24.12 -2.60
N THR A 363 6.49 23.80 -3.74
CA THR A 363 7.83 23.19 -3.78
C THR A 363 8.90 24.14 -3.26
N TRP A 364 8.86 25.40 -3.69
CA TRP A 364 9.74 26.45 -3.21
C TRP A 364 9.61 26.65 -1.70
N LEU A 365 8.37 26.85 -1.22
CA LEU A 365 8.04 27.01 0.19
C LEU A 365 8.53 25.83 1.03
N PHE A 366 8.31 24.60 0.57
CA PHE A 366 8.77 23.42 1.31
C PHE A 366 10.30 23.34 1.36
N ILE A 367 10.99 23.61 0.24
CA ILE A 367 12.46 23.58 0.18
C ILE A 367 13.07 24.62 1.13
N ILE A 368 12.62 25.88 1.09
CA ILE A 368 13.16 26.94 1.96
C ILE A 368 12.85 26.68 3.44
N SER A 369 11.73 26.01 3.74
CA SER A 369 11.36 25.62 5.09
C SER A 369 12.21 24.46 5.58
N PHE A 370 12.43 23.43 4.74
CA PHE A 370 13.26 22.27 5.07
C PHE A 370 14.74 22.66 5.29
N THR A 371 15.26 23.60 4.50
CA THR A 371 16.62 24.16 4.68
C THR A 371 16.70 25.20 5.80
N THR A 372 15.58 25.48 6.49
CA THR A 372 15.49 26.43 7.60
C THR A 372 15.88 27.87 7.23
N ILE A 373 15.72 28.25 5.95
CA ILE A 373 16.00 29.61 5.47
C ILE A 373 14.84 30.54 5.81
N GLY A 374 13.61 30.15 5.43
CA GLY A 374 12.38 30.86 5.80
C GLY A 374 12.31 32.34 5.39
N TYR A 375 12.41 32.64 4.08
CA TYR A 375 12.34 34.02 3.58
C TYR A 375 11.05 34.76 3.95
N GLY A 376 9.92 34.06 4.04
CA GLY A 376 8.61 34.64 4.37
C GLY A 376 7.91 35.34 3.21
N ASP A 377 8.37 35.09 1.98
CA ASP A 377 7.77 35.55 0.72
C ASP A 377 6.43 34.85 0.42
N ILE A 378 6.35 33.56 0.72
CA ILE A 378 5.14 32.74 0.63
C ILE A 378 4.91 32.11 2.00
N VAL A 379 3.68 32.16 2.51
CA VAL A 379 3.32 31.62 3.83
C VAL A 379 2.00 30.87 3.77
N PRO A 380 1.83 29.78 4.56
CA PRO A 380 0.58 29.08 4.63
C PRO A 380 -0.49 29.95 5.32
N SER A 381 -1.62 30.11 4.66
CA SER A 381 -2.77 30.85 5.14
C SER A 381 -3.72 29.96 5.96
N THR A 382 -3.84 28.69 5.60
CA THR A 382 -4.79 27.74 6.23
C THR A 382 -4.20 27.05 7.46
N TYR A 383 -5.07 26.53 8.33
CA TYR A 383 -4.66 25.68 9.45
C TYR A 383 -4.07 24.33 9.00
N CYS A 384 -4.47 23.83 7.83
CA CYS A 384 -3.92 22.60 7.26
C CYS A 384 -2.48 22.78 6.77
N GLY A 385 -2.19 23.95 6.18
CA GLY A 385 -0.86 24.25 5.64
C GLY A 385 0.16 24.65 6.71
N ARG A 386 -0.29 25.14 7.88
CA ARG A 386 0.56 25.36 9.06
C ARG A 386 0.78 24.05 9.79
#